data_AF-A0A8J8AQ81-F1
#
_entry.id   AF-A0A8J8AQ81-F1
#
_cell.length_a   1.000
_cell.length_b   1.000
_cell.length_c   1.000
_cell.angle_alpha   90.00
_cell.angle_beta   90.00
_cell.angle_gamma   90.00
#
_symmetry.space_group_name_H-M   'P 1'
#
loop_
_entity.id
_entity.type
_entity.pdbx_description
1 polymer ?
#
loop_
_entity_poly.entity_id
_entity_poly.type
_entity_poly.pdbx_seq_one_letter_code
_entity_poly.pdbx_strand_id
1 'polypeptide(L)'
;MTANPWKLVLLLTGIFLAGAVTGGVVAWRVGREIVKKHFVPEQWGPARLEMLVKRLDLTPAQVEALRPIVKRNVDALAELRVESLAGTRQLLERLEREISAQLTPEQKVKFDKINAERRERLRRLMEQRRSEGGKRGERRDRPPHADEAPPPPPRGGDVDD
;
A
#
# COMPACT_ATOMS: atom_id res chain seq x y z
N MET A 1 40.58 -18.53 31.36
CA MET A 1 40.27 -18.27 29.94
C MET A 1 39.67 -16.87 29.82
N THR A 2 40.50 -15.84 29.66
CA THR A 2 40.03 -14.46 29.46
C THR A 2 39.65 -14.29 27.99
N ALA A 3 38.36 -14.24 27.69
CA ALA A 3 37.90 -13.99 26.32
C ALA A 3 38.35 -12.59 25.89
N ASN A 4 39.06 -12.48 24.75
CA ASN A 4 39.50 -11.19 24.23
C ASN A 4 38.28 -10.35 23.86
N PRO A 5 38.05 -9.19 24.51
CA PRO A 5 36.80 -8.43 24.40
C PRO A 5 36.50 -7.98 22.97
N TRP A 6 37.55 -7.73 22.18
CA TRP A 6 37.47 -7.46 20.73
C TRP A 6 36.76 -8.57 19.92
N LYS A 7 37.00 -9.85 20.26
CA LYS A 7 36.35 -10.98 19.58
C LYS A 7 34.85 -11.01 19.90
N LEU A 8 34.48 -10.64 21.13
CA LEU A 8 33.08 -10.51 21.55
C LEU A 8 32.37 -9.36 20.83
N VAL A 9 33.02 -8.20 20.68
CA VAL A 9 32.48 -7.06 19.94
C VAL A 9 32.24 -7.42 18.47
N LEU A 10 33.19 -8.10 17.82
CA LEU A 10 33.02 -8.56 16.44
C LEU A 10 31.87 -9.56 16.29
N LEU A 11 31.74 -10.50 17.22
CA LEU A 11 30.65 -11.48 17.22
C LEU A 11 29.28 -10.79 17.36
N LEU A 12 29.13 -9.89 18.34
CA LEU A 12 27.90 -9.14 18.58
C LEU A 12 27.54 -8.24 17.38
N THR A 13 28.53 -7.57 16.80
CA THR A 13 28.34 -6.74 15.61
C THR A 13 27.88 -7.58 14.42
N GLY A 14 28.47 -8.76 14.24
CA GLY A 14 28.09 -9.70 13.18
C GLY A 14 26.65 -10.20 13.33
N ILE A 15 26.25 -10.60 14.54
CA ILE A 15 24.87 -11.04 14.84
C ILE A 15 23.88 -9.91 14.62
N PHE A 16 24.22 -8.69 15.06
CA PHE A 16 23.37 -7.51 14.88
C PHE A 16 23.18 -7.17 13.40
N LEU A 17 24.26 -7.19 12.60
CA LEU A 17 24.21 -6.97 11.16
C LEU A 17 23.36 -8.03 10.46
N ALA A 18 23.53 -9.31 10.80
CA ALA A 18 22.71 -10.39 10.26
C ALA A 18 21.22 -10.22 10.62
N GLY A 19 20.92 -9.81 11.86
CA GLY A 19 19.58 -9.48 12.32
C GLY A 19 18.97 -8.29 11.57
N ALA A 20 19.74 -7.21 11.36
CA ALA A 20 19.29 -6.02 10.65
C ALA A 20 18.99 -6.30 9.16
N VAL A 21 19.82 -7.11 8.49
CA VAL A 21 19.60 -7.52 7.11
C VAL A 21 18.34 -8.40 7.02
N THR A 22 18.22 -9.39 7.89
CA THR A 22 17.07 -10.31 7.90
C THR A 22 15.76 -9.56 8.21
N GLY A 23 15.76 -8.74 9.27
CA GLY A 23 14.64 -7.89 9.64
C GLY A 23 14.26 -6.89 8.53
N GLY A 24 15.26 -6.27 7.88
CA GLY A 24 15.06 -5.37 6.76
C GLY A 24 14.41 -6.06 5.55
N VAL A 25 14.86 -7.26 5.19
CA VAL A 25 14.28 -8.05 4.09
C VAL A 25 12.85 -8.47 4.41
N VAL A 26 12.58 -8.95 5.63
CA VAL A 26 11.22 -9.34 6.06
C VAL A 26 10.29 -8.12 6.07
N ALA A 27 10.73 -7.01 6.66
CA ALA A 27 9.97 -5.76 6.70
C ALA A 27 9.70 -5.23 5.28
N TRP A 28 10.66 -5.34 4.36
CA TRP A 28 10.47 -4.93 2.97
C TRP A 28 9.46 -5.83 2.22
N ARG A 29 9.53 -7.15 2.43
CA ARG A 29 8.63 -8.12 1.76
C ARG A 29 7.19 -8.03 2.27
N VAL A 30 7.02 -8.02 3.59
CA VAL A 30 5.70 -7.99 4.25
C VAL A 30 5.12 -6.58 4.27
N GLY A 31 5.96 -5.58 4.51
CA GLY A 31 5.56 -4.17 4.49
C GLY A 31 5.03 -3.73 3.13
N ARG A 32 5.61 -4.22 2.01
CA ARG A 32 5.06 -3.94 0.68
C ARG A 32 3.65 -4.52 0.48
N GLU A 33 3.38 -5.73 0.97
CA GLU A 33 2.05 -6.35 0.90
C GLU A 33 1.00 -5.60 1.76
N ILE A 34 1.38 -5.23 2.98
CA ILE A 34 0.49 -4.49 3.90
C ILE A 34 0.24 -3.06 3.38
N VAL A 35 1.27 -2.39 2.88
CA VAL A 35 1.17 -1.02 2.33
C VAL A 35 0.40 -0.99 1.00
N LYS A 36 0.48 -2.07 0.18
CA LYS A 36 -0.34 -2.25 -1.03
C LYS A 36 -1.83 -2.47 -0.70
N LYS A 37 -2.16 -3.03 0.47
CA LYS A 37 -3.54 -3.27 0.91
C LYS A 37 -4.22 -2.03 1.50
N HIS A 38 -3.56 -0.88 1.58
CA HIS A 38 -4.22 0.38 1.88
C HIS A 38 -5.16 0.80 0.73
N PHE A 39 -6.37 0.23 0.78
CA PHE A 39 -7.65 0.83 0.44
C PHE A 39 -7.65 1.80 -0.74
N VAL A 40 -7.95 1.28 -1.93
CA VAL A 40 -8.53 2.11 -2.98
C VAL A 40 -9.99 2.36 -2.57
N PRO A 41 -10.41 3.61 -2.29
CA PRO A 41 -11.76 3.89 -1.81
C PRO A 41 -12.87 3.35 -2.73
N GLU A 42 -12.69 3.44 -4.06
CA GLU A 42 -13.68 2.88 -5.00
C GLU A 42 -13.84 1.36 -4.90
N GLN A 43 -12.81 0.62 -4.51
CA GLN A 43 -12.87 -0.85 -4.45
C GLN A 43 -13.38 -1.37 -3.11
N TRP A 44 -13.38 -0.55 -2.07
CA TRP A 44 -13.82 -0.99 -0.74
C TRP A 44 -15.31 -1.33 -0.71
N GLY A 45 -16.17 -0.49 -1.31
CA GLY A 45 -17.60 -0.74 -1.37
C GLY A 45 -17.95 -2.07 -2.04
N PRO A 46 -17.53 -2.29 -3.29
CA PRO A 46 -17.74 -3.55 -3.99
C PRO A 46 -17.16 -4.76 -3.25
N ALA A 47 -15.93 -4.67 -2.73
CA ALA A 47 -15.31 -5.77 -1.98
C ALA A 47 -16.05 -6.07 -0.67
N ARG A 48 -16.58 -5.04 0.00
CA ARG A 48 -17.39 -5.20 1.22
C ARG A 48 -18.73 -5.86 0.89
N LEU A 49 -19.38 -5.46 -0.19
CA LEU A 49 -20.62 -6.08 -0.65
C LEU A 49 -20.38 -7.54 -1.03
N GLU A 50 -19.33 -7.84 -1.81
CA GLU A 50 -18.98 -9.22 -2.19
C GLU A 50 -18.71 -10.11 -0.97
N MET A 51 -18.01 -9.57 0.03
CA MET A 51 -17.81 -10.27 1.31
C MET A 51 -19.13 -10.54 2.03
N LEU A 52 -20.09 -9.60 2.01
CA LEU A 52 -21.42 -9.81 2.61
C LEU A 52 -22.24 -10.84 1.84
N VAL A 53 -22.20 -10.82 0.50
CA VAL A 53 -22.85 -11.83 -0.34
C VAL A 53 -22.40 -13.23 0.05
N LYS A 54 -21.08 -13.45 0.17
CA LYS A 54 -20.51 -14.76 0.49
C LYS A 54 -20.75 -15.23 1.92
N ARG A 55 -20.93 -14.30 2.87
CA ARG A 55 -21.06 -14.64 4.31
C ARG A 55 -22.50 -14.75 4.77
N LEU A 56 -23.43 -14.14 4.04
CA LEU A 56 -24.85 -14.08 4.39
C LEU A 56 -25.74 -14.75 3.34
N ASP A 57 -25.14 -15.36 2.31
CA ASP A 57 -25.84 -16.03 1.20
C ASP A 57 -26.95 -15.17 0.60
N LEU A 58 -26.61 -13.90 0.30
CA LEU A 58 -27.58 -12.91 -0.16
C LEU A 58 -28.20 -13.29 -1.52
N THR A 59 -29.51 -13.14 -1.64
CA THR A 59 -30.21 -13.35 -2.91
C THR A 59 -29.90 -12.22 -3.90
N PRO A 60 -30.05 -12.43 -5.22
CA PRO A 60 -29.84 -11.38 -6.22
C PRO A 60 -30.65 -10.11 -5.93
N ALA A 61 -31.90 -10.26 -5.49
CA ALA A 61 -32.76 -9.12 -5.12
C ALA A 61 -32.21 -8.33 -3.92
N GLN A 62 -31.66 -9.01 -2.90
CA GLN A 62 -31.02 -8.35 -1.75
C GLN A 62 -29.74 -7.62 -2.16
N VAL A 63 -28.95 -8.20 -3.07
CA VAL A 63 -27.75 -7.55 -3.60
C VAL A 63 -28.09 -6.26 -4.34
N GLU A 64 -29.09 -6.30 -5.22
CA GLU A 64 -29.53 -5.09 -5.94
C GLU A 64 -30.06 -4.01 -4.99
N ALA A 65 -30.75 -4.37 -3.91
CA ALA A 65 -31.18 -3.42 -2.89
C ALA A 65 -30.01 -2.82 -2.09
N LEU A 66 -28.94 -3.58 -1.83
CA LEU A 66 -27.79 -3.13 -1.04
C LEU A 66 -26.78 -2.30 -1.85
N ARG A 67 -26.66 -2.51 -3.17
CA ARG A 67 -25.77 -1.75 -4.04
C ARG A 67 -25.86 -0.22 -3.85
N PRO A 68 -27.05 0.42 -3.95
CA PRO A 68 -27.14 1.87 -3.79
C PRO A 68 -26.80 2.34 -2.37
N ILE A 69 -27.09 1.53 -1.34
CA ILE A 69 -26.76 1.83 0.06
C ILE A 69 -25.24 1.86 0.22
N VAL A 70 -24.54 0.83 -0.26
CA VAL A 70 -23.08 0.75 -0.19
C VAL A 70 -22.45 1.91 -0.97
N LYS A 71 -22.91 2.16 -2.19
CA LYS A 71 -22.39 3.25 -3.03
C LYS A 71 -22.49 4.61 -2.33
N ARG A 72 -23.67 4.98 -1.83
CA ARG A 72 -23.88 6.28 -1.15
C ARG A 72 -22.93 6.47 0.04
N ASN A 73 -22.70 5.43 0.83
CA ASN A 73 -21.83 5.52 2.00
C ASN A 73 -20.34 5.57 1.62
N VAL A 74 -19.93 4.90 0.54
CA VAL A 74 -18.56 5.01 0.00
C VAL A 74 -18.30 6.44 -0.49
N ASP A 75 -19.26 7.02 -1.21
CA ASP A 75 -19.18 8.39 -1.71
C ASP A 75 -19.07 9.39 -0.54
N ALA A 76 -19.94 9.27 0.48
CA ALA A 76 -19.88 10.11 1.68
C ALA A 76 -18.55 9.97 2.45
N LEU A 77 -17.99 8.75 2.55
CA LEU A 77 -16.67 8.54 3.14
C LEU A 77 -15.54 9.18 2.33
N ALA A 78 -15.68 9.25 1.00
CA ALA A 78 -14.71 9.90 0.14
C ALA A 78 -14.74 11.42 0.35
N GLU A 79 -15.92 12.03 0.42
CA GLU A 79 -16.11 13.45 0.72
C GLU A 79 -15.52 13.82 2.09
N LEU A 80 -15.87 13.07 3.15
CA LEU A 80 -15.33 13.29 4.50
C LEU A 80 -13.81 13.21 4.53
N ARG A 81 -13.21 12.32 3.73
CA ARG A 81 -11.75 12.22 3.62
C ARG A 81 -11.16 13.48 2.98
N VAL A 82 -11.76 14.02 1.94
CA VAL A 82 -11.29 15.25 1.28
C VAL A 82 -11.33 16.42 2.25
N GLU A 83 -12.45 16.57 2.98
CA GLU A 83 -12.62 17.62 3.99
C GLU A 83 -11.60 17.48 5.13
N SER A 84 -11.46 16.27 5.68
CA SER A 84 -10.51 15.98 6.76
C SER A 84 -9.05 16.27 6.33
N LEU A 85 -8.68 15.97 5.08
CA LEU A 85 -7.35 16.29 4.55
C LEU A 85 -7.10 17.80 4.48
N ALA A 86 -8.10 18.59 4.10
CA ALA A 86 -8.00 20.04 4.08
C ALA A 86 -7.83 20.61 5.50
N GLY A 87 -8.67 20.18 6.44
CA GLY A 87 -8.58 20.60 7.84
C GLY A 87 -7.25 20.20 8.49
N THR A 88 -6.76 18.99 8.21
CA THR A 88 -5.46 18.52 8.70
C THR A 88 -4.32 19.39 8.16
N ARG A 89 -4.35 19.79 6.89
CA ARG A 89 -3.35 20.69 6.30
C ARG A 89 -3.30 22.03 7.02
N GLN A 90 -4.46 22.65 7.21
CA GLN A 90 -4.55 23.95 7.90
C GLN A 90 -4.03 23.87 9.33
N LEU A 91 -4.36 22.78 10.06
CA LEU A 91 -3.88 22.55 11.41
C LEU A 91 -2.35 22.41 11.46
N LEU A 92 -1.77 21.65 10.52
CA LEU A 92 -0.32 21.48 10.44
C LEU A 92 0.40 22.78 10.07
N GLU A 93 -0.12 23.56 9.13
CA GLU A 93 0.45 24.88 8.79
C GLU A 93 0.40 25.84 9.97
N ARG A 94 -0.69 25.81 10.75
CA ARG A 94 -0.79 26.58 11.99
C ARG A 94 0.26 26.13 13.00
N LEU A 95 0.39 24.83 13.24
CA LEU A 95 1.40 24.25 14.13
C LEU A 95 2.82 24.67 13.71
N GLU A 96 3.14 24.59 12.42
CA GLU A 96 4.45 25.00 11.90
C GLU A 96 4.74 26.49 12.16
N ARG A 97 3.74 27.37 11.99
CA ARG A 97 3.89 28.80 12.31
C ARG A 97 4.11 29.04 13.81
N GLU A 98 3.32 28.39 14.65
CA GLU A 98 3.43 28.52 16.11
C GLU A 98 4.80 28.03 16.62
N ILE A 99 5.30 26.91 16.07
CA ILE A 99 6.65 26.42 16.37
C ILE A 99 7.70 27.43 15.89
N SER A 100 7.62 27.87 14.63
CA SER A 100 8.60 28.80 14.05
C SER A 100 8.71 30.10 14.85
N ALA A 101 7.60 30.61 15.40
CA ALA A 101 7.61 31.81 16.24
C ALA A 101 8.49 31.68 17.50
N GLN A 102 8.72 30.46 18.00
CA GLN A 102 9.52 30.18 19.20
C GLN A 102 11.00 29.90 18.90
N LEU A 103 11.40 29.85 17.62
CA LEU A 103 12.74 29.46 17.20
C LEU A 103 13.66 30.67 16.96
N THR A 104 14.95 30.50 17.27
CA THR A 104 15.99 31.45 16.84
C THR A 104 16.14 31.46 15.31
N PRO A 105 16.74 32.50 14.72
CA PRO A 105 16.96 32.55 13.27
C PRO A 105 17.70 31.31 12.72
N GLU A 106 18.72 30.83 13.42
CA GLU A 106 19.51 29.66 13.01
C GLU A 106 18.67 28.37 13.09
N GLN A 107 17.83 28.26 14.12
CA GLN A 107 16.92 27.12 14.29
C GLN A 107 15.82 27.12 13.23
N LYS A 108 15.30 28.29 12.82
CA LYS A 108 14.31 28.41 11.73
C LYS A 108 14.85 27.84 10.43
N VAL A 109 16.08 28.19 10.04
CA VAL A 109 16.72 27.65 8.84
C VAL A 109 16.78 26.12 8.88
N LYS A 110 17.13 25.53 10.03
CA LYS A 110 17.16 24.08 10.20
C LYS A 110 15.74 23.47 10.15
N PHE A 111 14.77 24.12 10.77
CA PHE A 111 13.38 23.67 10.80
C PHE A 111 12.75 23.67 9.40
N ASP A 112 12.99 24.72 8.61
CA ASP A 112 12.51 24.83 7.23
C ASP A 112 13.07 23.73 6.34
N LYS A 113 14.35 23.39 6.52
CA LYS A 113 14.99 22.26 5.84
C LYS A 113 14.33 20.93 6.18
N ILE A 114 14.10 20.66 7.47
CA ILE A 114 13.42 19.43 7.93
C ILE A 114 12.01 19.33 7.30
N ASN A 115 11.26 20.43 7.28
CA ASN A 115 9.92 20.45 6.71
C ASN A 115 9.94 20.26 5.18
N ALA A 116 10.92 20.85 4.49
CA ALA A 116 11.11 20.66 3.05
C ALA A 116 11.41 19.19 2.70
N GLU A 117 12.33 18.55 3.40
CA GLU A 117 12.67 17.14 3.23
C GLU A 117 11.47 16.23 3.49
N ARG A 118 10.67 16.54 4.52
CA ARG A 118 9.44 15.80 4.83
C ARG A 118 8.42 15.92 3.70
N ARG A 119 8.20 17.12 3.16
CA ARG A 119 7.28 17.35 2.03
C ARG A 119 7.74 16.62 0.78
N GLU A 120 9.04 16.64 0.48
CA GLU A 120 9.59 15.93 -0.67
C GLU A 120 9.45 14.42 -0.54
N ARG A 121 9.75 13.85 0.64
CA ARG A 121 9.55 12.43 0.91
C ARG A 121 8.08 12.01 0.70
N LEU A 122 7.14 12.82 1.17
CA LEU A 122 5.71 12.58 0.96
C LEU A 122 5.33 12.64 -0.53
N ARG A 123 5.83 13.62 -1.29
CA ARG A 123 5.59 13.73 -2.74
C ARG A 123 6.10 12.49 -3.48
N ARG A 124 7.35 12.08 -3.23
CA ARG A 124 7.94 10.88 -3.84
C ARG A 124 7.12 9.62 -3.55
N LEU A 125 6.65 9.45 -2.31
CA LEU A 125 5.79 8.32 -1.95
C LEU A 125 4.45 8.36 -2.69
N MET A 126 3.83 9.54 -2.85
CA MET A 126 2.58 9.67 -3.60
C MET A 126 2.76 9.38 -5.10
N GLU A 127 3.86 9.85 -5.70
CA GLU A 127 4.21 9.59 -7.10
C GLU A 127 4.47 8.10 -7.35
N GLN A 128 5.21 7.43 -6.45
CA GLN A 128 5.41 5.98 -6.50
C GLN A 128 4.07 5.23 -6.45
N ARG A 129 3.15 5.62 -5.56
CA ARG A 129 1.82 4.99 -5.49
C ARG A 129 0.98 5.23 -6.74
N ARG A 130 1.04 6.42 -7.34
CA ARG A 130 0.34 6.73 -8.60
C ARG A 130 0.87 5.88 -9.76
N SER A 131 2.19 5.78 -9.90
CA SER A 131 2.83 4.97 -10.95
C SER A 131 2.61 3.45 -10.78
N GLU A 132 2.59 2.94 -9.54
CA GLU A 132 2.26 1.53 -9.27
C GLU A 132 0.77 1.22 -9.49
N GLY A 133 -0.12 2.17 -9.19
CA GLY A 133 -1.57 2.04 -9.44
C GLY A 133 -1.94 2.03 -10.93
N GLY A 134 -1.32 2.90 -11.73
CA GLY A 134 -1.57 2.99 -13.19
C GLY A 134 -1.14 1.74 -13.96
N LYS A 135 0.03 1.17 -13.64
CA LYS A 135 0.55 -0.04 -14.32
C LYS A 135 -0.31 -1.30 -14.13
N ARG A 136 -1.23 -1.32 -13.15
CA ARG A 136 -2.11 -2.45 -12.87
C ARG A 136 -3.50 -2.32 -13.53
N GLY A 137 -3.96 -1.10 -13.83
CA GLY A 137 -5.15 -0.87 -14.65
C GLY A 137 -4.93 -1.34 -16.10
N GLU A 138 -3.77 -0.98 -16.67
CA GLU A 138 -3.41 -1.31 -18.05
C GLU A 138 -3.24 -2.81 -18.34
N ARG A 139 -2.97 -3.63 -17.31
CA ARG A 139 -2.90 -5.10 -17.45
C ARG A 139 -4.27 -5.78 -17.41
N ARG A 140 -5.31 -5.10 -16.91
CA ARG A 140 -6.66 -5.66 -16.75
C ARG A 140 -7.53 -5.44 -17.99
N ASP A 141 -7.20 -4.43 -18.80
CA ASP A 141 -7.88 -4.13 -20.07
C ASP A 141 -7.26 -4.85 -21.27
N ARG A 142 -6.29 -5.76 -21.05
CA ARG A 142 -5.78 -6.62 -22.13
C ARG A 142 -6.78 -7.76 -22.36
N PRO A 143 -7.38 -7.89 -23.56
CA PRO A 143 -8.33 -8.97 -23.83
C PRO A 143 -7.67 -10.34 -23.61
N PRO A 144 -8.38 -11.32 -23.03
CA PRO A 144 -7.82 -12.66 -22.81
C PRO A 144 -7.57 -13.34 -24.16
N HIS A 145 -6.31 -13.72 -24.40
CA HIS A 145 -5.83 -14.73 -25.36
C HIS A 145 -6.17 -14.53 -26.85
N ALA A 146 -5.18 -14.03 -27.60
CA ALA A 146 -5.08 -14.24 -29.06
C ALA A 146 -3.97 -15.26 -29.44
N ASP A 147 -3.30 -15.89 -28.46
CA ASP A 147 -2.14 -16.76 -28.70
C ASP A 147 -2.32 -18.22 -28.22
N GLU A 148 -3.55 -18.67 -27.92
CA GLU A 148 -3.79 -20.11 -27.72
C GLU A 148 -4.02 -20.78 -29.07
N ALA A 149 -2.94 -21.31 -29.65
CA ALA A 149 -3.03 -22.28 -30.73
C ALA A 149 -3.91 -23.47 -30.28
N PRO A 150 -4.77 -24.03 -31.17
CA PRO A 150 -5.64 -25.13 -30.80
C PRO A 150 -4.84 -26.34 -30.31
N PRO A 151 -5.34 -27.09 -29.31
CA PRO A 151 -4.64 -28.23 -28.76
C PRO A 151 -4.40 -29.30 -29.84
N PRO A 152 -3.23 -29.97 -29.85
CA PRO A 152 -2.93 -30.99 -30.84
C PRO A 152 -3.89 -32.18 -30.72
N PRO A 153 -4.21 -32.86 -31.84
CA PRO A 153 -5.14 -33.98 -31.83
C PRO A 153 -4.60 -35.18 -31.02
N PRO A 154 -5.50 -35.98 -30.42
CA PRO A 154 -5.11 -37.11 -29.58
C PRO A 154 -4.36 -38.17 -30.40
N ARG A 155 -3.24 -38.63 -29.84
CA ARG A 155 -2.37 -39.68 -30.40
C ARG A 155 -3.12 -41.01 -30.35
N GLY A 156 -3.44 -41.56 -31.53
CA GLY A 156 -4.14 -42.84 -31.67
C GLY A 156 -3.39 -43.96 -30.94
N GLY A 157 -4.13 -44.77 -30.19
CA GLY A 157 -3.60 -45.93 -29.50
C GLY A 157 -3.25 -47.03 -30.50
N ASP A 158 -2.06 -47.59 -30.33
CA ASP A 158 -1.65 -48.83 -30.95
C ASP A 158 -2.56 -49.95 -30.40
N VAL A 159 -3.31 -50.59 -31.30
CA VAL A 159 -3.94 -51.89 -31.06
C VAL A 159 -3.03 -52.89 -31.75
N ASP A 160 -2.37 -53.71 -30.94
CA ASP A 160 -1.60 -54.87 -31.40
C ASP A 160 -2.51 -55.87 -32.12
N ASP A 161 -2.08 -56.34 -33.30
CA ASP A 161 -2.43 -57.63 -33.91
C ASP A 161 -1.23 -58.58 -33.78
#